data_AF-H9UGM0-F1
#
_entry.id   AF-H9UGM0-F1
#
_cell.length_a   1.000
_cell.length_b   1.000
_cell.length_c   1.000
_cell.angle_alpha   90.00
_cell.angle_beta   90.00
_cell.angle_gamma   90.00
#
_symmetry.space_group_name_H-M   'P 1'
#
loop_
_entity.id
_entity.type
_entity.pdbx_description
1 polymer ?
#
loop_
_entity_poly.entity_id
_entity_poly.type
_entity_poly.pdbx_seq_one_letter_code
_entity_poly.pdbx_strand_id
1 'polypeptide(L)' 'MRNSFKDLTFEELLAKREEMIAKYRDLRFQRVVGHVDNPVQKRVMRRQIARLNTLIYNHEEVVQESGASGNEG' A
#
# COMPACT_ATOMS: atom_id res chain seq x y z
N MET A 1 1.13 -4.61 18.73
CA MET A 1 0.09 -4.56 17.68
C MET A 1 0.44 -5.52 16.56
N ARG A 2 -0.21 -6.70 16.53
CA ARG A 2 -0.10 -7.67 15.43
C ARG A 2 -0.83 -7.07 14.23
N ASN A 3 -0.07 -6.66 13.21
CA ASN A 3 -0.65 -6.16 11.98
C ASN A 3 -1.13 -7.37 11.17
N SER A 4 -2.40 -7.76 11.31
CA SER A 4 -3.05 -8.88 10.63
C SER A 4 -3.30 -8.62 9.14
N PHE A 5 -2.29 -8.12 8.43
CA PHE A 5 -2.33 -8.05 6.97
C PHE A 5 -1.89 -9.36 6.31
N LYS A 6 -1.52 -10.37 7.10
CA LYS A 6 -1.15 -11.71 6.61
C LYS A 6 -2.36 -12.59 6.28
N ASP A 7 -3.54 -12.26 6.80
CA ASP A 7 -4.75 -13.08 6.64
C ASP A 7 -5.74 -12.47 5.63
N LEU A 8 -5.37 -11.36 4.97
CA LEU A 8 -6.19 -10.70 3.96
C LEU A 8 -5.91 -11.30 2.59
N THR A 9 -6.94 -11.39 1.75
CA THR A 9 -6.78 -11.84 0.36
C THR A 9 -6.02 -10.78 -0.45
N PHE A 10 -5.44 -11.20 -1.58
CA PHE A 10 -4.71 -10.29 -2.48
C PHE A 10 -5.57 -9.10 -2.93
N GLU A 11 -6.83 -9.36 -3.28
CA GLU A 11 -7.80 -8.32 -3.66
C GLU A 11 -8.06 -7.33 -2.53
N GLU A 12 -8.17 -7.79 -1.28
CA GLU A 12 -8.36 -6.91 -0.13
C GLU A 12 -7.11 -6.06 0.16
N LEU A 13 -5.90 -6.59 -0.09
CA LEU A 13 -4.66 -5.83 0.01
C LEU A 13 -4.60 -4.73 -1.06
N LEU A 14 -5.02 -5.03 -2.30
CA LEU A 14 -5.13 -4.05 -3.38
C LEU A 14 -6.15 -2.97 -3.06
N ALA A 15 -7.36 -3.35 -2.61
CA ALA A 15 -8.40 -2.41 -2.23
C ALA A 15 -7.95 -1.48 -1.10
N LYS A 16 -7.30 -2.02 -0.06
CA LYS A 16 -6.73 -1.21 1.04
C LYS A 16 -5.62 -0.30 0.56
N ARG A 17 -4.77 -0.74 -0.37
CA ARG A 17 -3.74 0.11 -0.96
C ARG A 17 -4.36 1.30 -1.67
N GLU A 18 -5.38 1.09 -2.48
CA GLU A 18 -6.05 2.17 -3.22
C GLU A 18 -6.73 3.16 -2.28
N GLU A 19 -7.44 2.66 -1.27
CA GLU A 19 -8.07 3.50 -0.25
C GLU A 19 -7.02 4.37 0.48
N MET A 20 -5.88 3.79 0.85
CA MET A 20 -4.81 4.51 1.55
C MET A 20 -4.12 5.54 0.65
N ILE A 21 -4.00 5.26 -0.66
CA ILE A 21 -3.50 6.23 -1.64
C ILE A 21 -4.49 7.39 -1.81
N ALA A 22 -5.80 7.12 -1.87
CA ALA A 22 -6.83 8.14 -1.94
C ALA A 22 -6.77 9.07 -0.72
N LYS A 23 -6.74 8.50 0.49
CA LYS A 23 -6.57 9.26 1.75
C LYS A 23 -5.29 10.09 1.78
N TYR A 24 -4.18 9.56 1.25
CA TYR A 24 -2.93 10.31 1.14
C TYR A 24 -3.02 11.47 0.13
N ARG A 25 -3.76 11.30 -0.96
CA ARG A 25 -4.03 12.39 -1.93
C ARG A 25 -4.85 13.49 -1.26
N ASP A 26 -5.91 13.14 -0.55
CA ASP A 26 -6.74 14.11 0.17
C ASP A 26 -5.91 14.87 1.22
N LEU A 27 -5.07 14.17 1.99
CA LEU A 27 -4.17 14.80 2.95
C LEU A 27 -3.18 15.76 2.27
N ARG A 28 -2.68 15.41 1.07
CA ARG A 28 -1.84 16.32 0.27
C ARG A 28 -2.61 17.55 -0.20
N PHE A 29 -3.86 17.39 -0.61
CA PHE A 29 -4.70 18.52 -1.02
C PHE A 29 -5.02 19.44 0.16
N GLN A 30 -5.37 18.89 1.32
CA GLN A 30 -5.62 19.65 2.55
C GLN A 30 -4.44 20.55 2.93
N ARG A 31 -3.21 20.04 2.79
CA ARG A 31 -1.99 20.82 3.01
C ARG A 31 -1.87 22.01 2.05
N VAL A 32 -2.24 21.83 0.77
CA VAL A 32 -2.17 22.91 -0.23
C VAL A 32 -3.25 23.97 0.02
N VAL A 33 -4.43 23.55 0.48
CA VAL A 33 -5.55 24.42 0.83
C VAL A 33 -5.29 25.23 2.12
N GLY A 34 -4.23 24.91 2.88
CA GLY A 34 -3.87 25.62 4.11
C GLY A 34 -4.59 25.09 5.36
N HIS A 35 -5.19 23.91 5.28
CA HIS A 35 -5.69 23.20 6.47
C HIS A 35 -4.49 22.63 7.24
N VAL A 36 -4.59 22.61 8.58
CA VAL A 36 -3.53 22.20 9.51
C VAL A 36 -2.86 20.91 9.03
N ASP A 37 -1.59 21.02 8.63
CA ASP A 37 -0.79 19.89 8.17
C ASP A 37 -0.41 19.04 9.39
N ASN A 38 -0.84 17.77 9.43
CA ASN A 38 -0.38 16.82 10.44
C ASN A 38 0.81 16.02 9.89
N PRO A 39 2.07 16.48 10.11
CA PRO A 39 3.25 15.85 9.53
C PRO A 39 3.44 14.40 10.00
N VAL A 40 2.93 14.06 11.18
CA VAL A 40 3.00 12.70 11.73
C VAL A 40 2.07 11.78 10.94
N GLN A 41 0.83 12.19 10.71
CA GLN A 41 -0.13 11.40 9.94
C GLN A 41 0.36 11.13 8.52
N LYS A 42 0.94 12.13 7.85
CA LYS A 42 1.60 11.97 6.55
C LYS A 42 2.72 10.94 6.56
N ARG A 43 3.53 10.92 7.63
CA ARG A 43 4.63 9.95 7.79
C ARG A 43 4.09 8.54 8.06
N VAL A 44 3.05 8.40 8.86
CA VAL A 44 2.41 7.10 9.15
C VAL A 44 1.76 6.53 7.90
N MET A 45 0.99 7.31 7.15
CA MET A 45 0.35 6.87 5.90
C MET A 45 1.38 6.39 4.88
N ARG A 46 2.48 7.14 4.67
CA ARG A 46 3.55 6.71 3.75
C ARG A 46 4.17 5.36 4.16
N ARG A 47 4.41 5.15 5.46
CA ARG A 47 4.91 3.86 5.95
C ARG A 47 3.89 2.74 5.76
N GLN A 48 2.60 3.01 5.98
CA GLN A 48 1.55 2.01 5.80
C GLN A 48 1.41 1.60 4.33
N ILE A 49 1.44 2.55 3.40
CA ILE A 49 1.44 2.27 1.96
C ILE A 49 2.66 1.43 1.56
N ALA A 50 3.86 1.80 2.04
CA ALA A 50 5.07 1.02 1.76
C ALA A 50 4.96 -0.42 2.26
N ARG A 51 4.42 -0.63 3.48
CA ARG A 51 4.21 -1.97 4.03
C ARG A 51 3.18 -2.77 3.25
N LEU A 52 2.08 -2.15 2.82
CA LEU A 52 1.09 -2.79 1.95
C LEU A 52 1.74 -3.22 0.62
N ASN A 53 2.50 -2.34 -0.02
CA ASN A 53 3.22 -2.68 -1.25
C ASN A 53 4.18 -3.86 -1.05
N THR A 54 4.93 -3.90 0.05
CA THR A 54 5.81 -5.04 0.36
C THR A 54 5.03 -6.33 0.58
N LEU A 55 3.86 -6.27 1.23
CA LEU A 55 3.02 -7.44 1.44
C LEU A 55 2.39 -7.95 0.15
N ILE A 56 1.93 -7.05 -0.71
CA ILE A 56 1.41 -7.34 -2.06
C ILE A 56 2.51 -7.99 -2.89
N TYR A 57 3.72 -7.43 -2.89
CA TYR A 57 4.85 -7.96 -3.67
C TYR A 57 5.31 -9.34 -3.20
N ASN A 58 5.29 -9.58 -1.88
CA ASN A 58 5.65 -10.87 -1.29
C ASN A 58 4.45 -11.84 -1.20
N HIS A 59 3.30 -11.49 -1.76
CA HIS A 59 2.13 -12.37 -1.78
C HIS A 59 2.38 -13.53 -2.75
N GLU A 60 1.98 -14.74 -2.38
CA GLU A 60 2.26 -15.96 -3.15
C GLU A 60 1.77 -15.85 -4.61
N GLU A 61 0.61 -15.23 -4.83
CA GLU A 61 0.04 -14.97 -6.16
C GLU A 61 0.97 -14.16 -7.09
N VAL A 62 1.62 -13.10 -6.59
CA VAL A 62 2.55 -12.26 -7.37
C VAL A 62 3.89 -12.95 -7.59
N VAL A 63 4.35 -13.72 -6.60
CA VAL A 63 5.59 -14.49 -6.70
C VAL A 63 5.47 -15.60 -7.75
N GLN A 64 4.29 -16.19 -7.93
CA GLN A 64 4.06 -17.18 -8.99
C GLN A 64 4.05 -16.56 -10.40
N GLU A 65 3.49 -15.36 -10.59
CA GLU A 65 3.57 -14.63 -11.87
C GLU A 65 5.00 -14.24 -12.25
N SER A 66 5.83 -13.87 -11.25
CA SER A 66 7.22 -13.44 -11.44
C SER A 66 8.16 -14.59 -11.87
N GLY A 67 7.79 -15.83 -11.56
CA GLY A 67 8.56 -17.03 -11.90
C GLY A 67 8.29 -17.59 -13.31
N ALA A 68 7.29 -17.06 -14.03
CA ALA A 68 6.83 -17.62 -15.31
C ALA A 68 7.44 -16.97 -16.56
N SER A 69 8.21 -15.88 -16.44
CA SER A 69 8.78 -15.16 -17.60
C SER A 69 10.24 -15.53 -17.92
N GLY A 70 10.72 -16.69 -17.47
CA GLY A 70 12.09 -17.15 -17.61
C GLY A 70 12.21 -18.47 -18.38
N ASN A 71 11.57 -18.59 -19.54
CA ASN A 71 11.91 -19.65 -20.49
C ASN A 71 11.53 -19.25 -21.93
N GLU A 72 12.34 -18.41 -22.57
CA GLU A 72 12.41 -18.36 -24.03
C GLU A 72 13.88 -18.27 -24.45
N GLY A 73 14.39 -19.40 -24.98
CA GLY A 73 15.36 -19.53 -26.08
C GLY A 73 16.73 -18.89 -25.96
#